data_AF-A0A2E8S4I7-F1
#
_entry.id   AF-A0A2E8S4I7-F1
#
_cell.length_a   1.000
_cell.length_b   1.000
_cell.length_c   1.000
_cell.angle_alpha   90.00
_cell.angle_beta   90.00
_cell.angle_gamma   90.00
#
_symmetry.space_group_name_H-M   'P 1'
#
loop_
_entity.id
_entity.type
_entity.pdbx_description
1 polymer ?
#
loop_
_entity_poly.entity_id
_entity_poly.type
_entity_poly.pdbx_seq_one_letter_code
_entity_poly.pdbx_strand_id
1 'polypeptide(L)'
;MRFTTILTLFVCLSMGCGEGTSTPPTDQAPKPKLKNRGGLPDRTDAECRAESICKRSGRCSADRRLCVAKSKKDCQASTECEKNGACSPLDGFCEAVTDADCKGSKKCKIEGKCTARDKMCVATKAKDCQASFGCRKIGECSIGKERCVLSTDADCRASEFCSEKGQCFFLNGKCQANDDADCKASTECRTQGLCTVRLNQCRAVTDEDCAKADTCTKNRLCFARMGRCSNRRR
;
A
#
# COMPACT_ATOMS: atom_id res chain seq x y z
N MET A 1 -2.84 -4.18 54.49
CA MET A 1 -1.47 -4.70 54.60
C MET A 1 -0.70 -4.34 53.33
N ARG A 2 0.38 -3.57 53.51
CA ARG A 2 1.57 -3.34 52.68
C ARG A 2 1.41 -3.03 51.18
N PHE A 3 1.52 -1.72 50.91
CA PHE A 3 2.03 -1.11 49.69
C PHE A 3 3.43 -1.63 49.34
N THR A 4 3.69 -1.92 48.06
CA THR A 4 5.06 -2.11 47.56
C THR A 4 5.25 -1.25 46.32
N THR A 5 5.90 -0.11 46.56
CA THR A 5 6.34 0.89 45.59
C THR A 5 7.56 0.34 44.84
N ILE A 6 7.46 0.10 43.53
CA ILE A 6 8.63 -0.24 42.71
C ILE A 6 9.07 1.02 41.98
N LEU A 7 10.13 1.59 42.57
CA LEU A 7 10.94 2.68 42.09
C LEU A 7 12.08 2.08 41.25
N THR A 8 12.07 2.26 39.93
CA THR A 8 13.20 1.86 39.08
C THR A 8 13.53 2.92 38.04
N LEU A 9 14.52 3.75 38.43
CA LEU A 9 15.73 4.12 37.70
C LEU A 9 15.57 4.61 36.25
N PHE A 10 15.47 5.95 36.15
CA PHE A 10 15.97 6.74 35.04
C PHE A 10 17.49 6.56 34.91
N VAL A 11 17.94 5.87 33.88
CA VAL A 11 19.36 5.88 33.45
C VAL A 11 19.47 6.85 32.27
N CYS A 12 19.89 8.08 32.57
CA CYS A 12 20.40 9.03 31.59
C CYS A 12 21.75 8.54 31.08
N LEU A 13 21.77 7.91 29.90
CA LEU A 13 23.00 7.70 29.13
C LEU A 13 23.24 8.91 28.22
N SER A 14 23.91 9.89 28.80
CA SER A 14 24.65 10.95 28.14
C SER A 14 25.90 10.36 27.46
N MET A 15 25.91 10.30 26.12
CA MET A 15 27.13 10.03 25.36
C MET A 15 27.21 10.92 24.12
N GLY A 16 28.10 11.92 24.21
CA GLY A 16 29.02 12.29 23.14
C GLY A 16 28.51 13.22 22.03
N CYS A 17 28.38 14.51 22.31
CA CYS A 17 28.56 15.54 21.28
C CYS A 17 30.04 15.58 20.88
N GLY A 18 30.39 14.99 19.73
CA GLY A 18 31.69 15.16 19.10
C GLY A 18 31.71 16.47 18.30
N GLU A 19 32.39 17.48 18.83
CA GLU A 19 32.70 18.73 18.12
C GLU A 19 33.76 18.47 17.05
N GLY A 20 33.31 18.08 15.85
CA GLY A 20 34.17 18.01 14.67
C GLY A 20 34.37 19.40 14.07
N THR A 21 35.47 20.06 14.41
CA THR A 21 35.95 21.28 13.74
C THR A 21 36.43 20.93 12.33
N SER A 22 35.53 20.93 11.35
CA SER A 22 35.89 20.82 9.94
C SER A 22 36.39 22.18 9.43
N THR A 23 37.70 22.27 9.21
CA THR A 23 38.33 23.38 8.50
C THR A 23 37.77 23.48 7.08
N PRO A 24 37.34 24.67 6.63
CA PRO A 24 36.85 24.86 5.26
C PRO A 24 38.02 24.74 4.27
N PRO A 25 37.89 23.98 3.16
CA PRO A 25 38.91 23.93 2.12
C PRO A 25 38.96 25.27 1.37
N THR A 26 40.00 26.06 1.66
CA THR A 26 40.38 27.27 0.93
C THR A 26 41.24 26.89 -0.27
N ASP A 27 40.63 26.40 -1.35
CA ASP A 27 41.25 26.37 -2.68
C ASP A 27 40.15 26.35 -3.75
N GLN A 28 39.52 27.51 -3.95
CA GLN A 28 38.65 27.72 -5.09
C GLN A 28 39.52 28.10 -6.29
N ALA A 29 39.85 27.09 -7.10
CA ALA A 29 40.39 27.30 -8.43
C ALA A 29 39.50 28.31 -9.22
N PRO A 30 40.10 29.24 -9.99
CA PRO A 30 39.35 30.24 -10.75
C PRO A 30 38.40 29.54 -11.72
N LYS A 31 37.09 29.68 -11.47
CA LYS A 31 36.04 29.11 -12.32
C LYS A 31 36.27 29.59 -13.76
N PRO A 32 36.37 28.67 -14.74
CA PRO A 32 36.53 29.07 -16.14
C PRO A 32 35.35 29.96 -16.52
N LYS A 33 35.65 31.15 -17.05
CA LYS A 33 34.63 32.10 -17.53
C LYS A 33 33.77 31.40 -18.57
N LEU A 34 32.58 30.95 -18.17
CA LEU A 34 31.57 30.44 -19.10
C LEU A 34 31.28 31.56 -20.09
N LYS A 35 31.80 31.43 -21.31
CA LYS A 35 31.48 32.32 -22.42
C LYS A 35 29.95 32.36 -22.52
N ASN A 36 29.39 33.58 -22.62
CA ASN A 36 27.98 33.85 -22.89
C ASN A 36 27.50 32.97 -24.05
N ARG A 37 26.97 31.79 -23.72
CA ARG A 37 26.24 30.95 -24.66
C ARG A 37 24.91 31.68 -24.82
N GLY A 38 24.67 32.21 -26.02
CA GLY A 38 23.43 32.92 -26.38
C GLY A 38 22.23 32.23 -25.75
N GLY A 39 21.40 33.01 -25.06
CA GLY A 39 20.34 32.46 -24.23
C GLY A 39 19.47 31.51 -25.03
N LEU A 40 19.39 30.24 -24.60
CA LEU A 40 18.40 29.31 -25.15
C LEU A 40 17.02 29.96 -25.05
N PRO A 41 16.19 29.84 -26.11
CA PRO A 41 14.84 30.41 -26.12
C PRO A 41 13.99 29.83 -24.98
N ASP A 42 13.03 30.61 -24.52
CA ASP A 42 12.02 30.16 -23.58
C ASP A 42 11.10 29.12 -24.23
N ARG A 43 10.60 28.19 -23.41
CA ARG A 43 9.62 27.20 -23.87
C ARG A 43 8.27 27.86 -24.10
N THR A 44 7.48 27.27 -24.98
CA THR A 44 6.07 27.61 -25.21
C THR A 44 5.14 26.58 -24.55
N ASP A 45 3.89 26.99 -24.28
CA ASP A 45 2.85 26.06 -23.80
C ASP A 45 2.64 24.88 -24.78
N ALA A 46 2.78 25.13 -26.09
CA ALA A 46 2.62 24.10 -27.11
C ALA A 46 3.70 23.01 -26.97
N GLU A 47 4.95 23.39 -26.74
CA GLU A 47 6.04 22.46 -26.46
C GLU A 47 5.77 21.69 -25.16
N CYS A 48 5.34 22.37 -24.10
CA CYS A 48 5.03 21.70 -22.84
C CYS A 48 3.86 20.71 -22.95
N ARG A 49 2.84 21.00 -23.76
CA ARG A 49 1.72 20.09 -24.02
C ARG A 49 2.09 18.88 -24.86
N ALA A 50 3.08 19.00 -25.74
CA ALA A 50 3.59 17.89 -26.54
C ALA A 50 4.43 16.90 -25.72
N GLU A 51 4.93 17.33 -24.55
CA GLU A 51 5.82 16.55 -23.71
C GLU A 51 5.07 15.52 -22.84
N SER A 52 5.71 14.37 -22.61
CA SER A 52 5.16 13.32 -21.75
C SER A 52 4.89 13.78 -20.31
N ILE A 53 5.61 14.82 -19.85
CA ILE A 53 5.46 15.39 -18.51
C ILE A 53 4.10 16.06 -18.30
N CYS A 54 3.50 16.63 -19.36
CA CYS A 54 2.16 17.19 -19.30
C CYS A 54 1.13 16.08 -19.07
N LYS A 55 1.14 15.01 -19.88
CA LYS A 55 0.22 13.87 -19.70
C LYS A 55 0.40 13.17 -18.36
N ARG A 56 1.64 13.02 -17.89
CA ARG A 56 1.93 12.30 -16.64
C ARG A 56 1.60 13.12 -15.40
N SER A 57 2.03 14.38 -15.37
CA SER A 57 2.06 15.20 -14.14
C SER A 57 1.30 16.53 -14.24
N GLY A 58 0.58 16.78 -15.35
CA GLY A 58 -0.22 18.01 -15.53
C GLY A 58 0.62 19.28 -15.74
N ARG A 59 1.93 19.14 -15.96
CA ARG A 59 2.85 20.26 -16.17
C ARG A 59 2.83 20.70 -17.63
N CYS A 60 1.75 21.35 -18.02
CA CYS A 60 1.42 21.64 -19.42
C CYS A 60 1.63 23.10 -19.83
N SER A 61 2.09 23.97 -18.94
CA SER A 61 2.31 25.40 -19.22
C SER A 61 3.79 25.77 -19.10
N ALA A 62 4.27 26.64 -19.97
CA ALA A 62 5.63 27.13 -19.91
C ALA A 62 5.79 28.21 -18.84
N ASP A 63 6.89 28.12 -18.09
CA ASP A 63 7.44 29.17 -17.25
C ASP A 63 8.95 29.22 -17.49
N ARG A 64 9.37 30.20 -18.31
CA ARG A 64 10.71 30.30 -18.88
C ARG A 64 11.10 29.02 -19.62
N ARG A 65 12.07 28.27 -19.10
CA ARG A 65 12.56 27.01 -19.70
C ARG A 65 11.95 25.76 -19.08
N LEU A 66 11.01 25.90 -18.15
CA LEU A 66 10.40 24.78 -17.44
C LEU A 66 8.92 24.64 -17.82
N CYS A 67 8.45 23.40 -17.84
CA CYS A 67 7.02 23.12 -17.88
C CYS A 67 6.50 23.00 -16.46
N VAL A 68 5.41 23.68 -16.15
CA VAL A 68 4.80 23.79 -14.82
C VAL A 68 3.28 23.60 -14.92
N ALA A 69 2.66 23.25 -13.80
CA ALA A 69 1.21 23.19 -13.67
C ALA A 69 0.69 24.56 -13.25
N LYS A 70 -0.05 25.24 -14.14
CA LYS A 70 -0.69 26.54 -13.85
C LYS A 70 -2.20 26.44 -13.69
N SER A 71 -2.82 25.37 -14.20
CA SER A 71 -4.27 25.23 -14.19
C SER A 71 -4.73 23.91 -13.57
N LYS A 72 -5.90 23.96 -12.93
CA LYS A 72 -6.56 22.76 -12.40
C LYS A 72 -6.92 21.77 -13.49
N LYS A 73 -7.27 22.26 -14.69
CA LYS A 73 -7.60 21.42 -15.85
C LYS A 73 -6.41 20.55 -16.28
N ASP A 74 -5.21 21.12 -16.31
CA ASP A 74 -4.00 20.37 -16.68
C ASP A 74 -3.69 19.28 -15.65
N CYS A 75 -3.81 19.59 -14.35
CA CYS A 75 -3.65 18.61 -13.29
C CYS A 75 -4.70 17.48 -13.36
N GLN A 76 -5.97 17.83 -13.55
CA GLN A 76 -7.06 16.86 -13.63
C GLN A 76 -6.95 15.92 -14.84
N ALA A 77 -6.34 16.38 -15.94
CA ALA A 77 -6.09 15.55 -17.12
C ALA A 77 -4.87 14.60 -16.96
N SER A 78 -4.11 14.74 -15.87
CA SER A 78 -2.89 13.98 -15.65
C SER A 78 -3.14 12.58 -15.08
N THR A 79 -2.25 11.63 -15.41
CA THR A 79 -2.30 10.28 -14.82
C THR A 79 -2.00 10.29 -13.32
N GLU A 80 -1.25 11.28 -12.83
CA GLU A 80 -0.95 11.46 -11.41
C GLU A 80 -2.21 11.85 -10.61
N CYS A 81 -3.09 12.69 -11.16
CA CYS A 81 -4.39 12.96 -10.54
C CYS A 81 -5.23 11.68 -10.44
N GLU A 82 -5.37 10.91 -11.52
CA GLU A 82 -6.16 9.67 -11.53
C GLU A 82 -5.63 8.64 -10.52
N LYS A 83 -4.31 8.48 -10.43
CA LYS A 83 -3.69 7.47 -9.56
C LYS A 83 -3.58 7.92 -8.12
N ASN A 84 -3.06 9.13 -7.91
CA ASN A 84 -2.55 9.60 -6.63
C ASN A 84 -3.34 10.76 -6.03
N GLY A 85 -4.30 11.34 -6.76
CA GLY A 85 -5.08 12.48 -6.29
C GLY A 85 -4.35 13.82 -6.40
N ALA A 86 -3.26 13.89 -7.18
CA ALA A 86 -2.54 15.13 -7.44
C ALA A 86 -3.28 15.99 -8.49
N CYS A 87 -4.42 16.57 -8.12
CA CYS A 87 -5.38 17.16 -9.06
C CYS A 87 -5.43 18.70 -9.03
N SER A 88 -4.67 19.36 -8.14
CA SER A 88 -4.70 20.82 -7.97
C SER A 88 -3.30 21.42 -8.17
N PRO A 89 -3.18 22.56 -8.88
CA PRO A 89 -1.88 23.20 -9.10
C PRO A 89 -1.40 23.90 -7.83
N LEU A 90 -0.16 23.64 -7.42
CA LEU A 90 0.51 24.26 -6.28
C LEU A 90 2.02 24.36 -6.57
N ASP A 91 2.60 25.55 -6.45
CA ASP A 91 4.04 25.81 -6.66
C ASP A 91 4.59 25.33 -8.03
N GLY A 92 3.74 25.30 -9.06
CA GLY A 92 4.10 24.81 -10.40
C GLY A 92 4.05 23.28 -10.55
N PHE A 93 3.56 22.55 -9.55
CA PHE A 93 3.32 21.10 -9.55
C PHE A 93 1.83 20.81 -9.39
N CYS A 94 1.44 19.58 -9.68
CA CYS A 94 0.11 19.08 -9.32
C CYS A 94 0.23 18.31 -8.00
N GLU A 95 -0.63 18.66 -7.04
CA GLU A 95 -0.58 18.15 -5.67
C GLU A 95 -2.01 17.86 -5.16
N ALA A 96 -2.12 17.09 -4.08
CA ALA A 96 -3.39 16.86 -3.40
C ALA A 96 -3.63 17.99 -2.39
N VAL A 97 -4.46 18.97 -2.77
CA VAL A 97 -4.72 20.16 -1.94
C VAL A 97 -6.02 20.00 -1.14
N THR A 98 -6.96 19.21 -1.65
CA THR A 98 -8.27 19.00 -1.02
C THR A 98 -8.63 17.52 -0.96
N ASP A 99 -9.49 17.13 0.00
CA ASP A 99 -10.04 15.77 0.06
C ASP A 99 -10.76 15.35 -1.23
N ALA A 100 -11.31 16.31 -1.98
CA ALA A 100 -11.95 16.04 -3.26
C ALA A 100 -10.95 15.52 -4.30
N ASP A 101 -9.70 16.02 -4.27
CA ASP A 101 -8.62 15.55 -5.14
C ASP A 101 -8.29 14.08 -4.84
N CYS A 102 -8.26 13.71 -3.55
CA CYS A 102 -7.99 12.34 -3.12
C CYS A 102 -9.13 11.36 -3.37
N LYS A 103 -10.39 11.75 -3.12
CA LYS A 103 -11.56 10.84 -3.21
C LYS A 103 -11.78 10.24 -4.59
N GLY A 104 -11.42 10.96 -5.66
CA GLY A 104 -11.51 10.47 -7.04
C GLY A 104 -10.43 9.44 -7.41
N SER A 105 -9.33 9.41 -6.66
CA SER A 105 -8.11 8.69 -7.03
C SER A 105 -8.20 7.16 -6.83
N LYS A 106 -7.36 6.43 -7.57
CA LYS A 106 -7.13 4.99 -7.34
C LYS A 106 -6.58 4.71 -5.95
N LYS A 107 -5.70 5.56 -5.42
CA LYS A 107 -5.18 5.44 -4.04
C LYS A 107 -6.30 5.42 -2.99
N CYS A 108 -7.30 6.29 -3.10
CA CYS A 108 -8.45 6.24 -2.20
C CYS A 108 -9.23 4.93 -2.34
N LYS A 109 -9.56 4.51 -3.56
CA LYS A 109 -10.35 3.29 -3.81
C LYS A 109 -9.63 2.00 -3.40
N ILE A 110 -8.31 1.94 -3.60
CA ILE A 110 -7.52 0.73 -3.37
C ILE A 110 -6.97 0.70 -1.94
N GLU A 111 -6.41 1.81 -1.46
CA GLU A 111 -5.65 1.88 -0.21
C GLU A 111 -6.36 2.67 0.90
N GLY A 112 -7.58 3.17 0.68
CA GLY A 112 -8.33 3.99 1.65
C GLY A 112 -7.73 5.38 1.91
N LYS A 113 -6.77 5.81 1.09
CA LYS A 113 -6.10 7.12 1.21
C LYS A 113 -6.94 8.24 0.60
N CYS A 114 -7.98 8.65 1.30
CA CYS A 114 -9.01 9.56 0.78
C CYS A 114 -8.94 10.98 1.35
N THR A 115 -7.97 11.31 2.21
CA THR A 115 -7.83 12.63 2.85
C THR A 115 -6.56 13.33 2.36
N ALA A 116 -6.63 14.62 2.02
CA ALA A 116 -5.46 15.40 1.65
C ALA A 116 -4.72 15.92 2.89
N ARG A 117 -3.41 15.67 2.97
CA ARG A 117 -2.52 16.15 4.02
C ARG A 117 -1.10 16.24 3.49
N ASP A 118 -0.39 17.33 3.80
CA ASP A 118 1.00 17.55 3.39
C ASP A 118 1.23 17.29 1.89
N LYS A 119 0.31 17.83 1.07
CA LYS A 119 0.30 17.72 -0.40
C LYS A 119 0.05 16.30 -0.94
N MET A 120 -0.25 15.32 -0.08
CA MET A 120 -0.46 13.91 -0.44
C MET A 120 -1.81 13.38 0.03
N CYS A 121 -2.23 12.25 -0.55
CA CYS A 121 -3.39 11.50 -0.07
C CYS A 121 -3.01 10.46 0.97
N VAL A 122 -3.66 10.51 2.13
CA VAL A 122 -3.44 9.65 3.29
C VAL A 122 -4.75 9.07 3.83
N ALA A 123 -4.65 8.01 4.63
CA ALA A 123 -5.80 7.42 5.32
C ALA A 123 -5.92 8.01 6.73
N THR A 124 -7.04 8.66 7.02
CA THR A 124 -7.30 9.27 8.35
C THR A 124 -8.60 8.80 8.99
N LYS A 125 -9.46 8.08 8.25
CA LYS A 125 -10.78 7.62 8.71
C LYS A 125 -10.94 6.12 8.51
N ALA A 126 -11.45 5.43 9.53
CA ALA A 126 -11.61 3.97 9.50
C ALA A 126 -12.58 3.55 8.39
N LYS A 127 -13.61 4.37 8.16
CA LYS A 127 -14.58 4.15 7.09
C LYS A 127 -13.95 4.13 5.70
N ASP A 128 -12.92 4.94 5.47
CA ASP A 128 -12.21 4.96 4.18
C ASP A 128 -11.39 3.68 3.99
N CYS A 129 -10.75 3.18 5.06
CA CYS A 129 -10.07 1.89 5.05
C CYS A 129 -11.05 0.73 4.82
N GLN A 130 -12.16 0.70 5.55
CA GLN A 130 -13.19 -0.34 5.42
C GLN A 130 -13.82 -0.38 4.02
N ALA A 131 -13.97 0.78 3.36
CA ALA A 131 -14.48 0.88 2.00
C ALA A 131 -13.42 0.54 0.92
N SER A 132 -12.15 0.42 1.29
CA SER A 132 -11.05 0.19 0.35
C SER A 132 -11.05 -1.25 -0.22
N PHE A 133 -10.45 -1.41 -1.40
CA PHE A 133 -10.19 -2.73 -1.95
C PHE A 133 -9.23 -3.54 -1.07
N GLY A 134 -8.21 -2.91 -0.47
CA GLY A 134 -7.27 -3.56 0.43
C GLY A 134 -7.96 -4.22 1.63
N CYS A 135 -8.93 -3.53 2.25
CA CYS A 135 -9.75 -4.13 3.31
C CYS A 135 -10.52 -5.36 2.81
N ARG A 136 -11.30 -5.21 1.74
CA ARG A 136 -12.10 -6.33 1.20
C ARG A 136 -11.24 -7.52 0.78
N LYS A 137 -10.09 -7.29 0.15
CA LYS A 137 -9.29 -8.40 -0.41
C LYS A 137 -8.40 -9.06 0.63
N ILE A 138 -7.69 -8.28 1.44
CA ILE A 138 -6.61 -8.78 2.32
C ILE A 138 -6.72 -8.33 3.79
N GLY A 139 -7.80 -7.64 4.17
CA GLY A 139 -8.04 -7.24 5.55
C GLY A 139 -7.30 -5.97 5.98
N GLU A 140 -6.86 -5.10 5.08
CA GLU A 140 -6.32 -3.78 5.50
C GLU A 140 -7.44 -2.80 5.90
N CYS A 141 -8.19 -3.13 6.95
CA CYS A 141 -9.42 -2.43 7.33
C CYS A 141 -9.22 -1.39 8.45
N SER A 142 -8.09 -1.43 9.16
CA SER A 142 -7.81 -0.59 10.33
C SER A 142 -6.90 0.59 9.98
N ILE A 143 -7.00 1.70 10.72
CA ILE A 143 -6.12 2.87 10.52
C ILE A 143 -4.81 2.65 11.28
N GLY A 144 -3.69 2.75 10.57
CA GLY A 144 -2.35 2.91 11.14
C GLY A 144 -1.82 4.33 10.95
N LYS A 145 -0.50 4.52 11.01
CA LYS A 145 0.19 5.79 10.72
C LYS A 145 -0.07 6.23 9.26
N GLU A 146 -1.19 6.92 9.04
CA GLU A 146 -1.62 7.53 7.77
C GLU A 146 -1.88 6.55 6.61
N ARG A 147 -2.04 5.27 6.94
CA ARG A 147 -2.32 4.20 5.98
C ARG A 147 -3.29 3.19 6.58
N CYS A 148 -3.99 2.49 5.72
CA CYS A 148 -4.76 1.33 6.14
C CYS A 148 -3.82 0.16 6.43
N VAL A 149 -4.13 -0.60 7.47
CA VAL A 149 -3.32 -1.71 7.96
C VAL A 149 -4.21 -2.88 8.35
N LEU A 150 -3.63 -4.06 8.27
CA LEU A 150 -4.14 -5.26 8.90
C LEU A 150 -3.62 -5.31 10.33
N SER A 151 -4.51 -5.38 11.33
CA SER A 151 -4.10 -5.33 12.75
C SER A 151 -4.88 -6.23 13.70
N THR A 152 -6.01 -6.79 13.27
CA THR A 152 -6.89 -7.60 14.14
C THR A 152 -7.47 -8.80 13.41
N ASP A 153 -7.98 -9.78 14.16
CA ASP A 153 -8.74 -10.91 13.60
C ASP A 153 -10.02 -10.44 12.89
N ALA A 154 -10.66 -9.39 13.41
CA ALA A 154 -11.85 -8.81 12.78
C ALA A 154 -11.56 -8.31 11.36
N ASP A 155 -10.37 -7.72 11.17
CA ASP A 155 -9.90 -7.30 9.85
C ASP A 155 -9.74 -8.51 8.90
N CYS A 156 -9.17 -9.63 9.37
CA CYS A 156 -9.03 -10.85 8.58
C CYS A 156 -10.39 -11.47 8.23
N ARG A 157 -11.31 -11.55 9.20
CA ARG A 157 -12.66 -12.11 9.00
C ARG A 157 -13.49 -11.30 8.01
N ALA A 158 -13.28 -10.00 7.92
CA ALA A 158 -13.94 -9.13 6.95
C ALA A 158 -13.41 -9.31 5.51
N SER A 159 -12.28 -10.01 5.33
CA SER A 159 -11.62 -10.14 4.03
C SER A 159 -12.10 -11.35 3.22
N GLU A 160 -11.98 -11.24 1.89
CA GLU A 160 -12.16 -12.34 0.95
C GLU A 160 -11.16 -13.47 1.21
N PHE A 161 -9.98 -13.20 1.77
CA PHE A 161 -9.03 -14.27 2.13
C PHE A 161 -9.60 -15.21 3.20
N CYS A 162 -10.43 -14.72 4.12
CA CYS A 162 -11.13 -15.57 5.07
C CYS A 162 -12.19 -16.44 4.37
N SER A 163 -13.08 -15.84 3.57
CA SER A 163 -14.17 -16.60 2.92
C SER A 163 -13.72 -17.50 1.75
N GLU A 164 -12.66 -17.11 1.04
CA GLU A 164 -12.10 -17.89 -0.07
C GLU A 164 -11.16 -18.98 0.45
N LYS A 165 -10.26 -18.66 1.40
CA LYS A 165 -9.11 -19.50 1.78
C LYS A 165 -9.07 -19.96 3.24
N GLY A 166 -10.04 -19.56 4.07
CA GLY A 166 -10.05 -19.87 5.50
C GLY A 166 -8.97 -19.14 6.30
N GLN A 167 -8.42 -18.05 5.77
CA GLN A 167 -7.39 -17.25 6.44
C GLN A 167 -8.05 -16.15 7.28
N CYS A 168 -8.59 -16.53 8.43
CA CYS A 168 -9.45 -15.67 9.25
C CYS A 168 -8.79 -15.13 10.53
N PHE A 169 -7.52 -15.43 10.77
CA PHE A 169 -6.81 -15.08 12.00
C PHE A 169 -5.57 -14.23 11.73
N PHE A 170 -5.38 -13.17 12.52
CA PHE A 170 -4.27 -12.24 12.40
C PHE A 170 -3.06 -12.76 13.17
N LEU A 171 -2.01 -13.14 12.45
CA LEU A 171 -0.77 -13.61 13.04
C LEU A 171 0.43 -13.11 12.22
N ASN A 172 1.42 -12.51 12.90
CA ASN A 172 2.66 -12.00 12.30
C ASN A 172 2.43 -11.04 11.12
N GLY A 173 1.44 -10.16 11.24
CA GLY A 173 1.16 -9.15 10.21
C GLY A 173 0.42 -9.68 8.98
N LYS A 174 -0.14 -10.89 9.03
CA LYS A 174 -0.85 -11.53 7.91
C LYS A 174 -2.08 -12.29 8.40
N CYS A 175 -3.05 -12.47 7.49
CA CYS A 175 -4.16 -13.38 7.72
C CYS A 175 -3.74 -14.82 7.44
N GLN A 176 -4.04 -15.71 8.38
CA GLN A 176 -3.68 -17.12 8.36
C GLN A 176 -4.84 -17.97 8.88
N ALA A 177 -4.80 -19.28 8.63
CA ALA A 177 -5.78 -20.21 9.18
C ALA A 177 -5.41 -20.55 10.62
N ASN A 178 -6.38 -20.50 11.54
CA ASN A 178 -6.18 -20.81 12.96
C ASN A 178 -6.66 -22.22 13.30
N ASP A 179 -7.80 -22.61 12.76
CA ASP A 179 -8.43 -23.90 13.04
C ASP A 179 -9.12 -24.48 11.79
N ASP A 180 -9.56 -25.73 11.92
CA ASP A 180 -10.27 -26.42 10.85
C ASP A 180 -11.63 -25.80 10.55
N ALA A 181 -12.25 -25.07 11.48
CA ALA A 181 -13.57 -24.48 11.24
C ALA A 181 -13.46 -23.36 10.20
N ASP A 182 -12.42 -22.52 10.31
CA ASP A 182 -12.11 -21.51 9.29
C ASP A 182 -11.86 -22.15 7.91
N CYS A 183 -11.06 -23.22 7.86
CA CYS A 183 -10.80 -23.93 6.61
C CYS A 183 -12.07 -24.55 6.02
N LYS A 184 -12.89 -25.21 6.85
CA LYS A 184 -14.14 -25.86 6.42
C LYS A 184 -15.19 -24.88 5.93
N ALA A 185 -15.21 -23.65 6.46
CA ALA A 185 -16.09 -22.59 5.99
C ALA A 185 -15.67 -22.00 4.63
N SER A 186 -14.42 -22.23 4.20
CA SER A 186 -13.85 -21.61 3.01
C SER A 186 -14.34 -22.21 1.69
N THR A 187 -14.26 -21.42 0.62
CA THR A 187 -14.53 -21.89 -0.74
C THR A 187 -13.48 -22.87 -1.25
N GLU A 188 -12.22 -22.72 -0.84
CA GLU A 188 -11.14 -23.66 -1.18
C GLU A 188 -11.36 -25.06 -0.56
N CYS A 189 -11.94 -25.17 0.63
CA CYS A 189 -12.34 -26.47 1.16
C CYS A 189 -13.38 -27.15 0.26
N ARG A 190 -14.47 -26.43 -0.07
CA ARG A 190 -15.54 -26.97 -0.95
C ARG A 190 -15.04 -27.37 -2.33
N THR A 191 -14.18 -26.56 -2.92
CA THR A 191 -13.78 -26.73 -4.32
C THR A 191 -12.53 -27.61 -4.50
N GLN A 192 -11.57 -27.52 -3.57
CA GLN A 192 -10.24 -28.12 -3.70
C GLN A 192 -9.90 -29.11 -2.57
N GLY A 193 -10.75 -29.27 -1.56
CA GLY A 193 -10.52 -30.17 -0.43
C GLY A 193 -9.47 -29.67 0.56
N LEU A 194 -9.22 -28.36 0.61
CA LEU A 194 -8.31 -27.75 1.57
C LEU A 194 -9.05 -27.45 2.89
N CYS A 195 -9.39 -28.50 3.63
CA CYS A 195 -10.34 -28.41 4.75
C CYS A 195 -9.71 -28.51 6.15
N THR A 196 -8.41 -28.83 6.26
CA THR A 196 -7.73 -29.02 7.54
C THR A 196 -6.56 -28.05 7.70
N VAL A 197 -6.40 -27.44 8.87
CA VAL A 197 -5.30 -26.52 9.16
C VAL A 197 -3.98 -27.29 9.33
N ARG A 198 -2.92 -26.82 8.67
CA ARG A 198 -1.57 -27.35 8.82
C ARG A 198 -0.55 -26.26 8.51
N LEU A 199 0.30 -25.94 9.49
CA LEU A 199 1.28 -24.84 9.38
C LEU A 199 0.58 -23.51 9.01
N ASN A 200 -0.52 -23.20 9.70
CA ASN A 200 -1.33 -21.99 9.52
C ASN A 200 -1.92 -21.79 8.11
N GLN A 201 -2.07 -22.88 7.36
CA GLN A 201 -2.66 -22.91 6.02
C GLN A 201 -3.69 -24.03 5.93
N CYS A 202 -4.74 -23.80 5.15
CA CYS A 202 -5.70 -24.84 4.81
C CYS A 202 -5.10 -25.81 3.79
N ARG A 203 -5.15 -27.11 4.10
CA ARG A 203 -4.57 -28.18 3.31
C ARG A 203 -5.47 -29.41 3.29
N ALA A 204 -5.31 -30.23 2.27
CA ALA A 204 -5.88 -31.58 2.25
C ALA A 204 -4.95 -32.51 3.04
N VAL A 205 -5.35 -32.88 4.26
CA VAL A 205 -4.57 -33.73 5.16
C VAL A 205 -5.05 -35.17 5.10
N THR A 206 -6.36 -35.37 4.93
CA THR A 206 -7.02 -36.67 4.88
C THR A 206 -7.78 -36.87 3.57
N ASP A 207 -8.00 -38.13 3.17
CA ASP A 207 -8.81 -38.45 1.99
C ASP A 207 -10.27 -37.95 2.15
N GLU A 208 -10.76 -37.81 3.39
CA GLU A 208 -12.07 -37.23 3.67
C GLU A 208 -12.17 -35.76 3.25
N ASP A 209 -11.09 -34.98 3.44
CA ASP A 209 -11.03 -33.58 2.96
C ASP A 209 -11.28 -33.51 1.44
N CYS A 210 -10.70 -34.48 0.71
CA CYS A 210 -10.82 -34.56 -0.74
C CYS A 210 -12.15 -35.17 -1.21
N ALA A 211 -12.65 -36.18 -0.51
CA ALA A 211 -13.85 -36.93 -0.90
C ALA A 211 -15.09 -36.04 -1.01
N LYS A 212 -15.18 -34.98 -0.20
CA LYS A 212 -16.31 -34.03 -0.17
C LYS A 212 -16.14 -32.85 -1.13
N ALA A 213 -14.98 -32.71 -1.78
CA ALA A 213 -14.68 -31.57 -2.62
C ALA A 213 -15.11 -31.76 -4.08
N ASP A 214 -15.46 -30.67 -4.76
CA ASP A 214 -15.78 -30.65 -6.19
C ASP A 214 -14.69 -31.28 -7.06
N THR A 215 -13.42 -31.15 -6.66
CA THR A 215 -12.31 -31.73 -7.43
C THR A 215 -12.31 -33.26 -7.42
N CYS A 216 -12.87 -33.92 -6.40
CA CYS A 216 -13.05 -35.37 -6.41
C CYS A 216 -14.15 -35.78 -7.39
N THR A 217 -15.30 -35.08 -7.38
CA THR A 217 -16.43 -35.41 -8.27
C THR A 217 -16.14 -35.06 -9.74
N LYS A 218 -15.53 -33.90 -10.00
CA LYS A 218 -15.26 -33.40 -11.36
C LYS A 218 -13.98 -33.98 -11.96
N ASN A 219 -12.92 -34.12 -11.16
CA ASN A 219 -11.57 -34.45 -11.66
C ASN A 219 -11.01 -35.78 -11.12
N ARG A 220 -11.79 -36.52 -10.31
CA ARG A 220 -11.35 -37.78 -9.65
C ARG A 220 -10.12 -37.62 -8.77
N LEU A 221 -9.88 -36.40 -8.26
CA LEU A 221 -8.80 -36.11 -7.30
C LEU A 221 -9.33 -36.34 -5.88
N CYS A 222 -9.41 -37.59 -5.44
CA CYS A 222 -10.07 -37.97 -4.19
C CYS A 222 -9.13 -38.35 -3.03
N PHE A 223 -7.80 -38.28 -3.22
CA PHE A 223 -6.82 -38.73 -2.22
C PHE A 223 -5.86 -37.62 -1.80
N ALA A 224 -5.67 -37.42 -0.49
CA ALA A 224 -4.84 -36.36 0.06
C ALA A 224 -3.34 -36.68 -0.02
N ARG A 225 -2.61 -35.87 -0.78
CA ARG A 225 -1.17 -36.02 -1.01
C ARG A 225 -0.48 -34.65 -1.01
N MET A 226 0.56 -34.52 -0.18
CA MET A 226 1.35 -33.28 -0.06
C MET A 226 0.51 -32.01 0.20
N GLY A 227 -0.60 -32.15 0.95
CA GLY A 227 -1.49 -31.04 1.28
C GLY A 227 -2.50 -30.67 0.19
N ARG A 228 -2.64 -31.48 -0.87
CA ARG A 228 -3.57 -31.28 -1.98
C ARG A 228 -4.29 -32.58 -2.33
N CYS A 229 -5.37 -32.49 -3.08
CA CYS A 229 -6.07 -33.65 -3.60
C CYS A 229 -5.43 -34.20 -4.88
N SER A 230 -5.42 -35.52 -5.03
CA SER A 230 -4.77 -36.25 -6.13
C SER A 230 -5.58 -37.50 -6.53
N ASN A 231 -5.34 -38.03 -7.73
CA ASN A 231 -5.97 -39.27 -8.21
C ASN A 231 -5.20 -40.54 -7.81
N ARG A 232 -4.10 -40.42 -7.07
CA ARG A 232 -3.27 -41.55 -6.63
C ARG A 232 -3.35 -41.69 -5.13
N ARG A 233 -3.67 -42.90 -4.66
CA ARG A 233 -3.46 -43.26 -3.24
C ARG A 233 -1.97 -43.20 -2.91
N ARG A 234 -1.66 -42.85 -1.67
CA ARG A 234 -0.29 -42.83 -1.15
C ARG A 234 0.33 -44.21 -1.18
#